data_AF-X0UHN4-F1
#
_entry.id   AF-X0UHN4-F1
#
_cell.length_a   1.000
_cell.length_b   1.000
_cell.length_c   1.000
_cell.angle_alpha   90.00
_cell.angle_beta   90.00
_cell.angle_gamma   90.00
#
_symmetry.space_group_name_H-M   'P 1'
#
loop_
_entity.id
_entity.type
_entity.pdbx_description
1 polymer ?
#
loop_
_entity_poly.entity_id
_entity_poly.type
_entity_poly.pdbx_seq_one_letter_code
_entity_poly.pdbx_strand_id
1 'polypeptide(L)'
;IKIILASPAFWKEELMKELKNEELKKKIIPATCNSTGKNGINEVLRRPEVKAALHEDRIAKEINLVEELLTEISKNNLAVYGLKDTENAVNAGAVKTLLITDSLIQKARETNNYEKIDNMMKITDSMKGSINIISSEHEGGKKLNGLGGIAAILRYKLNY
;
A
#
# COMPACT_ATOMS: atom_id res chain seq x y z
N ILE A 1 5.49 -11.89 6.24
CA ILE A 1 5.45 -11.26 7.59
C ILE A 1 6.89 -11.08 8.05
N LYS A 2 7.33 -9.83 8.20
CA LYS A 2 8.62 -9.50 8.82
C LYS A 2 8.40 -9.31 10.33
N ILE A 3 9.37 -9.73 11.15
CA ILE A 3 9.32 -9.66 12.62
C ILE A 3 10.45 -8.75 13.08
N ILE A 4 10.14 -7.73 13.87
CA ILE A 4 11.17 -6.87 14.46
C ILE A 4 11.53 -7.42 15.83
N LEU A 5 12.80 -7.81 16.02
CA LEU A 5 13.32 -8.25 17.31
C LEU A 5 14.16 -7.13 17.91
N ALA A 6 13.63 -6.48 18.94
CA ALA A 6 14.31 -5.38 19.61
C ALA A 6 14.75 -5.75 21.03
N SER A 7 15.99 -5.45 21.38
CA SER A 7 16.49 -5.59 22.74
C SER A 7 17.49 -4.49 23.11
N PRO A 8 17.62 -4.18 24.41
CA PRO A 8 18.82 -3.54 24.92
C PRO A 8 20.01 -4.50 24.83
N ALA A 9 21.19 -3.95 24.58
CA ALA A 9 22.44 -4.71 24.49
C ALA A 9 22.35 -5.91 23.51
N PHE A 10 23.00 -7.03 23.88
CA PHE A 10 23.31 -8.16 22.98
C PHE A 10 22.25 -9.30 22.98
N TRP A 11 21.09 -9.09 23.63
CA TRP A 11 20.11 -10.17 23.84
C TRP A 11 19.46 -10.68 22.54
N LYS A 12 19.27 -9.79 21.56
CA LYS A 12 18.77 -10.16 20.23
C LYS A 12 19.74 -11.10 19.50
N GLU A 13 21.06 -10.91 19.65
CA GLU A 13 22.08 -11.78 19.06
C GLU A 13 22.05 -13.17 19.70
N GLU A 14 21.92 -13.26 21.03
CA GLU A 14 21.79 -14.54 21.74
C GLU A 14 20.51 -15.28 21.34
N LEU A 15 19.37 -14.60 21.27
CA LEU A 15 18.14 -15.21 20.80
C LEU A 15 18.25 -15.70 19.35
N MET A 16 18.92 -14.94 18.48
CA MET A 16 19.14 -15.34 17.09
C MET A 16 20.03 -16.58 16.95
N LYS A 17 20.95 -16.85 17.88
CA LYS A 17 21.76 -18.09 17.91
C LYS A 17 20.91 -19.30 18.32
N GLU A 18 20.04 -19.12 19.31
CA GLU A 18 19.20 -20.20 19.87
C GLU A 18 18.04 -20.62 18.95
N LEU A 19 17.62 -19.74 18.04
CA LEU A 19 16.61 -20.09 17.04
C LEU A 19 17.13 -21.23 16.14
N LYS A 20 16.38 -22.33 16.06
CA LYS A 20 16.72 -23.47 15.18
C LYS A 20 16.08 -23.38 13.79
N ASN A 21 15.02 -22.58 13.66
CA ASN A 21 14.29 -22.44 12.41
C ASN A 21 14.91 -21.33 11.54
N GLU A 22 15.63 -21.75 10.50
CA GLU A 22 16.30 -20.85 9.56
C GLU A 22 15.32 -20.00 8.73
N GLU A 23 14.12 -20.49 8.43
CA GLU A 23 13.09 -19.67 7.76
C GLU A 23 12.57 -18.55 8.65
N LEU A 24 12.43 -18.82 9.95
CA LEU A 24 12.01 -17.82 10.93
C LEU A 24 13.09 -16.75 11.11
N LYS A 25 14.37 -17.16 11.20
CA LYS A 25 15.50 -16.21 11.28
C LYS A 25 15.52 -15.22 10.11
N LYS A 26 15.28 -15.70 8.88
CA LYS A 26 15.23 -14.85 7.68
C LYS A 26 14.12 -13.79 7.73
N LYS A 27 13.08 -13.99 8.54
CA LYS A 27 11.97 -13.04 8.72
C LYS A 27 12.26 -12.02 9.83
N ILE A 28 13.29 -12.24 10.66
CA ILE A 28 13.61 -11.38 11.80
C ILE A 28 14.56 -10.26 11.39
N ILE A 29 14.23 -9.04 11.79
CA ILE A 29 15.08 -7.86 11.69
C ILE A 29 15.50 -7.46 13.10
N PRO A 30 16.77 -7.65 13.46
CA PRO A 30 17.28 -7.25 14.75
C PRO A 30 17.41 -5.73 14.84
N ALA A 31 16.94 -5.14 15.95
CA ALA A 31 17.05 -3.72 16.23
C ALA A 31 17.53 -3.49 17.67
N THR A 32 18.29 -2.43 17.94
CA THR A 32 18.68 -2.07 19.32
C THR A 32 17.71 -1.05 19.90
N CYS A 33 17.34 -1.20 21.18
CA CYS A 33 16.61 -0.20 21.95
C CYS A 33 17.22 0.05 23.32
N ASN A 34 17.09 1.26 23.86
CA ASN A 34 17.64 1.65 25.17
C ASN A 34 16.65 1.47 26.32
N SER A 35 15.38 1.19 26.02
CA SER A 35 14.33 1.01 27.02
C SER A 35 13.33 -0.07 26.57
N THR A 36 12.62 -0.65 27.53
CA THR A 36 11.51 -1.58 27.29
C THR A 36 10.17 -0.84 27.29
N GLY A 37 9.12 -1.49 26.78
CA GLY A 37 7.78 -0.89 26.69
C GLY A 37 7.64 0.16 25.58
N LYS A 38 6.70 1.11 25.74
CA LYS A 38 6.29 2.07 24.69
C LYS A 38 7.44 2.94 24.17
N ASN A 39 8.36 3.33 25.05
CA ASN A 39 9.52 4.15 24.68
C ASN A 39 10.50 3.36 23.79
N GLY A 40 10.74 2.08 24.12
CA GLY A 40 11.54 1.19 23.29
C GLY A 40 10.93 0.98 21.90
N ILE A 41 9.61 0.79 21.82
CA ILE A 41 8.91 0.64 20.53
C ILE A 41 9.08 1.91 19.67
N ASN A 42 8.86 3.09 20.25
CA ASN A 42 9.01 4.36 19.53
C ASN A 42 10.45 4.59 19.03
N GLU A 43 11.45 4.17 19.81
CA GLU A 43 12.85 4.22 19.41
C GLU A 43 13.13 3.30 18.22
N VAL A 44 12.67 2.05 18.30
CA VAL A 44 12.85 1.01 17.28
C VAL A 44 12.21 1.42 15.96
N LEU A 45 11.01 2.01 15.98
CA LEU A 45 10.34 2.51 14.77
C LEU A 45 11.11 3.64 14.07
N ARG A 46 12.01 4.34 14.78
CA ARG A 46 12.84 5.40 14.20
C ARG A 46 14.12 4.87 13.57
N ARG A 47 14.50 3.62 13.86
CA ARG A 47 15.73 2.99 13.37
C ARG A 47 15.71 2.84 11.84
N PRO A 48 16.82 3.17 11.13
CA PRO A 48 16.89 3.08 9.67
C PRO A 48 16.51 1.70 9.12
N GLU A 49 16.99 0.62 9.73
CA GLU A 49 16.76 -0.76 9.32
C GLU A 49 15.28 -1.17 9.42
N VAL A 50 14.59 -0.69 10.46
CA VAL A 50 13.15 -0.93 10.65
C VAL A 50 12.35 -0.11 9.64
N LYS A 51 12.69 1.16 9.45
CA LYS A 51 12.05 2.01 8.45
C LYS A 51 12.16 1.44 7.04
N ALA A 52 13.37 1.02 6.66
CA ALA A 52 13.62 0.40 5.36
C ALA A 52 12.76 -0.87 5.18
N ALA A 53 12.71 -1.73 6.20
CA ALA A 53 11.93 -2.95 6.13
C ALA A 53 10.42 -2.71 6.02
N LEU A 54 9.87 -1.75 6.76
CA LEU A 54 8.46 -1.35 6.69
C LEU A 54 8.14 -0.70 5.35
N HIS A 55 9.06 0.11 4.81
CA HIS A 55 8.93 0.72 3.50
C HIS A 55 8.88 -0.35 2.39
N GLU A 56 9.78 -1.33 2.41
CA GLU A 56 9.74 -2.47 1.48
C GLU A 56 8.45 -3.27 1.58
N ASP A 57 7.94 -3.54 2.79
CA ASP A 57 6.68 -4.26 2.99
C ASP A 57 5.48 -3.47 2.42
N ARG A 58 5.49 -2.15 2.58
CA ARG A 58 4.51 -1.25 1.97
C ARG A 58 4.57 -1.30 0.44
N ILE A 59 5.75 -1.14 -0.16
CA ILE A 59 5.93 -1.23 -1.62
C ILE A 59 5.44 -2.57 -2.16
N ALA A 60 5.78 -3.67 -1.48
CA ALA A 60 5.32 -5.00 -1.89
C ALA A 60 3.79 -5.11 -1.91
N LYS A 61 3.09 -4.55 -0.90
CA LYS A 61 1.63 -4.49 -0.88
C LYS A 61 1.06 -3.65 -2.02
N GLU A 62 1.65 -2.49 -2.28
CA GLU A 62 1.25 -1.60 -3.37
C GLU A 62 1.40 -2.28 -4.74
N ILE A 63 2.53 -2.96 -4.98
CA ILE A 63 2.76 -3.74 -6.20
C ILE A 63 1.72 -4.86 -6.35
N ASN A 64 1.48 -5.65 -5.31
CA ASN A 64 0.51 -6.75 -5.36
C ASN A 64 -0.91 -6.26 -5.68
N LEU A 65 -1.34 -5.13 -5.14
CA LEU A 65 -2.64 -4.53 -5.45
C LEU A 65 -2.76 -4.12 -6.93
N VAL A 66 -1.70 -3.56 -7.50
CA VAL A 66 -1.66 -3.21 -8.92
C VAL A 66 -1.64 -4.47 -9.80
N GLU A 67 -0.96 -5.54 -9.37
CA GLU A 67 -0.98 -6.82 -10.08
C GLU A 67 -2.35 -7.49 -10.06
N GLU A 68 -3.07 -7.43 -8.93
CA GLU A 68 -4.47 -7.88 -8.83
C GLU A 68 -5.35 -7.10 -9.82
N LEU A 69 -5.23 -5.77 -9.85
CA LEU A 69 -5.94 -4.92 -10.81
C LEU A 69 -5.65 -5.33 -12.27
N LEU A 70 -4.38 -5.47 -12.64
CA LEU A 70 -3.99 -5.84 -14.00
C LEU A 70 -4.49 -7.23 -14.41
N THR A 71 -4.56 -8.15 -13.44
CA THR A 71 -5.13 -9.48 -13.65
C THR A 71 -6.63 -9.38 -13.98
N GLU A 72 -7.37 -8.54 -13.26
CA GLU A 72 -8.79 -8.33 -13.51
C GLU A 72 -9.08 -7.61 -14.84
N ILE A 73 -8.24 -6.64 -15.22
CA ILE A 73 -8.30 -5.99 -16.54
C ILE A 73 -8.07 -7.01 -17.65
N SER A 74 -7.05 -7.85 -17.52
CA SER A 74 -6.69 -8.85 -18.53
C SER A 74 -7.79 -9.89 -18.77
N LYS A 75 -8.62 -10.15 -17.75
CA LYS A 75 -9.80 -11.04 -17.83
C LYS A 75 -11.07 -10.31 -18.32
N ASN A 76 -10.99 -9.02 -18.61
CA ASN A 76 -12.13 -8.14 -18.89
C ASN A 76 -13.25 -8.26 -17.83
N ASN A 77 -12.83 -8.30 -16.55
CA ASN A 77 -13.65 -8.69 -15.41
C ASN A 77 -13.95 -7.51 -14.49
N LEU A 78 -13.59 -7.59 -13.20
CA LEU A 78 -14.01 -6.65 -12.15
C LEU A 78 -13.02 -5.48 -12.00
N ALA A 79 -12.68 -4.80 -13.09
CA ALA A 79 -11.78 -3.66 -13.05
C ALA A 79 -12.17 -2.55 -14.02
N VAL A 80 -11.90 -1.31 -13.63
CA VAL A 80 -11.98 -0.11 -14.46
C VAL A 80 -10.74 0.74 -14.24
N TYR A 81 -10.36 1.52 -15.23
CA TYR A 81 -9.20 2.41 -15.15
C TYR A 81 -9.45 3.71 -15.90
N GLY A 82 -8.65 4.73 -15.60
CA GLY A 82 -8.85 6.07 -16.13
C GLY A 82 -9.94 6.83 -15.35
N LEU A 83 -9.85 8.16 -15.41
CA LEU A 83 -10.63 9.04 -14.54
C LEU A 83 -12.14 8.88 -14.73
N LYS A 84 -12.61 8.87 -15.97
CA LYS A 84 -14.04 8.84 -16.31
C LYS A 84 -14.71 7.54 -15.88
N ASP A 85 -14.14 6.40 -16.25
CA ASP A 85 -14.73 5.09 -15.96
C ASP A 85 -14.65 4.76 -14.46
N THR A 86 -13.56 5.19 -13.80
CA THR A 86 -13.43 5.05 -12.35
C THR A 86 -14.44 5.93 -11.61
N GLU A 87 -14.67 7.17 -12.06
CA GLU A 87 -15.68 8.06 -11.49
C GLU A 87 -17.10 7.46 -11.59
N ASN A 88 -17.46 6.92 -12.75
CA ASN A 88 -18.75 6.23 -12.93
C ASN A 88 -18.89 5.06 -11.95
N ALA A 89 -17.83 4.26 -11.79
CA ALA A 89 -17.85 3.13 -10.87
C ALA A 89 -17.96 3.55 -9.39
N VAL A 90 -17.28 4.64 -9.01
CA VAL A 90 -17.37 5.23 -7.67
C VAL A 90 -18.80 5.70 -7.40
N ASN A 91 -19.39 6.45 -8.33
CA ASN A 91 -20.76 6.97 -8.20
C ASN A 91 -21.81 5.85 -8.16
N ALA A 92 -21.55 4.74 -8.86
CA ALA A 92 -22.40 3.55 -8.83
C ALA A 92 -22.25 2.73 -7.53
N GLY A 93 -21.30 3.05 -6.64
CA GLY A 93 -21.02 2.28 -5.43
C GLY A 93 -20.39 0.90 -5.70
N ALA A 94 -19.89 0.68 -6.92
CA ALA A 94 -19.36 -0.61 -7.36
C ALA A 94 -17.91 -0.85 -6.88
N VAL A 95 -17.21 0.17 -6.40
CA VAL A 95 -15.79 0.08 -6.05
C VAL A 95 -15.56 -0.74 -4.78
N LYS A 96 -14.77 -1.80 -4.91
CA LYS A 96 -14.20 -2.56 -3.79
C LYS A 96 -12.91 -1.88 -3.31
N THR A 97 -12.02 -1.58 -4.26
CA THR A 97 -10.70 -1.01 -4.00
C THR A 97 -10.38 0.07 -5.02
N LEU A 98 -10.16 1.30 -4.55
CA LEU A 98 -9.71 2.44 -5.35
C LEU A 98 -8.19 2.57 -5.24
N LEU A 99 -7.52 2.70 -6.39
CA LEU A 99 -6.08 2.85 -6.52
C LEU A 99 -5.79 4.19 -7.19
N ILE A 100 -4.97 5.04 -6.55
CA ILE A 100 -4.63 6.37 -7.05
C ILE A 100 -3.13 6.58 -6.87
N THR A 101 -2.43 7.07 -7.89
CA THR A 101 -1.01 7.42 -7.73
C THR A 101 -0.83 8.76 -7.02
N ASP A 102 0.22 8.86 -6.20
CA ASP A 102 0.63 10.13 -5.59
C ASP A 102 0.91 11.22 -6.65
N SER A 103 1.50 10.86 -7.79
CA SER A 103 1.75 11.77 -8.92
C SER A 103 0.46 12.32 -9.53
N LEU A 104 -0.62 11.52 -9.61
CA LEU A 104 -1.92 12.02 -10.09
C LEU A 104 -2.51 13.02 -9.09
N ILE A 105 -2.42 12.72 -7.79
CA ILE A 105 -2.88 13.64 -6.73
C ILE A 105 -2.11 14.96 -6.80
N GLN A 106 -0.80 14.91 -6.95
CA GLN A 106 0.05 16.09 -7.08
C GLN A 106 -0.35 16.93 -8.29
N LYS A 107 -0.46 16.31 -9.47
CA LYS A 107 -0.90 16.98 -10.70
C LYS A 107 -2.29 17.60 -10.55
N ALA A 108 -3.23 16.91 -9.91
CA ALA A 108 -4.57 17.43 -9.70
C ALA A 108 -4.61 18.66 -8.78
N ARG A 109 -3.70 18.74 -7.80
CA ARG A 109 -3.53 19.94 -6.95
C ARG A 109 -3.00 21.13 -7.74
N GLU A 110 -2.04 20.90 -8.64
CA GLU A 110 -1.48 21.93 -9.50
C GLU A 110 -2.52 22.48 -10.50
N THR A 111 -3.40 21.61 -11.02
CA THR A 111 -4.42 22.00 -12.00
C THR A 111 -5.78 22.37 -11.39
N ASN A 112 -5.89 22.56 -10.08
CA ASN A 112 -7.16 22.81 -9.35
C ASN A 112 -8.26 21.75 -9.58
N ASN A 113 -7.90 20.51 -9.96
CA ASN A 113 -8.83 19.39 -10.16
C ASN A 113 -8.86 18.43 -8.96
N TYR A 114 -8.15 18.76 -7.88
CA TYR A 114 -8.04 17.90 -6.70
C TYR A 114 -9.40 17.64 -6.03
N GLU A 115 -10.32 18.60 -6.05
CA GLU A 115 -11.66 18.46 -5.46
C GLU A 115 -12.42 17.25 -6.03
N LYS A 116 -12.25 16.98 -7.32
CA LYS A 116 -12.86 15.83 -7.99
C LYS A 116 -12.32 14.51 -7.44
N ILE A 117 -11.01 14.39 -7.32
CA ILE A 117 -10.36 13.18 -6.78
C ILE A 117 -10.71 13.00 -5.29
N ASP A 118 -10.73 14.09 -4.54
CA ASP A 118 -11.12 14.11 -3.12
C ASP A 118 -12.57 13.63 -2.93
N ASN A 119 -13.49 14.10 -3.77
CA ASN A 119 -14.88 13.62 -3.74
C ASN A 119 -14.99 12.12 -4.06
N MET A 120 -14.23 11.62 -5.06
CA MET A 120 -14.21 10.20 -5.37
C MET A 120 -13.71 9.35 -4.19
N MET A 121 -12.68 9.82 -3.48
CA MET A 121 -12.19 9.17 -2.25
C MET A 121 -13.27 9.17 -1.16
N LYS A 122 -13.94 10.30 -0.90
CA LYS A 122 -15.01 10.40 0.10
C LYS A 122 -16.18 9.47 -0.19
N ILE A 123 -16.63 9.39 -1.45
CA ILE A 123 -17.72 8.50 -1.86
C ILE A 123 -17.30 7.03 -1.71
N THR A 124 -16.06 6.70 -2.08
CA THR A 124 -15.55 5.34 -1.92
C THR A 124 -15.53 4.92 -0.45
N ASP A 125 -15.06 5.78 0.45
CA ASP A 125 -15.01 5.51 1.89
C ASP A 125 -16.42 5.37 2.50
N SER A 126 -17.36 6.25 2.12
CA SER A 126 -18.74 6.18 2.60
C SER A 126 -19.45 4.89 2.16
N MET A 127 -19.09 4.36 0.99
CA MET A 127 -19.57 3.08 0.46
C MET A 127 -18.79 1.86 0.97
N LYS A 128 -17.90 2.04 1.96
CA LYS A 128 -17.04 0.98 2.54
C LYS A 128 -16.05 0.35 1.55
N GLY A 129 -15.63 1.10 0.54
CA GLY A 129 -14.53 0.73 -0.36
C GLY A 129 -13.18 1.08 0.28
N SER A 130 -12.14 0.29 0.00
CA SER A 130 -10.78 0.59 0.45
C SER A 130 -10.08 1.54 -0.52
N ILE A 131 -9.35 2.53 -0.01
CA ILE A 131 -8.60 3.50 -0.82
C ILE A 131 -7.11 3.28 -0.59
N ASN A 132 -6.33 3.09 -1.66
CA ASN A 132 -4.89 2.88 -1.59
C ASN A 132 -4.18 3.90 -2.49
N ILE A 133 -3.31 4.69 -1.89
CA ILE A 133 -2.43 5.62 -2.61
C ILE A 133 -1.13 4.89 -2.94
N ILE A 134 -0.81 4.81 -4.21
CA ILE A 134 0.33 4.07 -4.75
C ILE A 134 1.45 5.05 -5.07
N SER A 135 2.67 4.75 -4.62
CA SER A 135 3.83 5.56 -4.94
C SER A 135 4.20 5.40 -6.41
N SER A 136 4.38 6.51 -7.12
CA SER A 136 4.83 6.55 -8.50
C SER A 136 6.32 6.24 -8.68
N GLU A 137 7.08 6.08 -7.59
CA GLU A 137 8.52 5.86 -7.60
C GLU A 137 8.92 4.42 -7.97
N HIS A 138 8.01 3.46 -7.82
CA HIS A 138 8.27 2.04 -8.10
C HIS A 138 7.43 1.51 -9.27
N GLU A 139 7.76 0.29 -9.74
CA GLU A 139 7.18 -0.32 -10.94
C GLU A 139 5.64 -0.42 -10.90
N GLY A 140 5.05 -0.79 -9.77
CA GLY A 140 3.58 -0.77 -9.57
C GLY A 140 2.94 0.60 -9.87
N GLY A 141 3.48 1.69 -9.32
CA GLY A 141 2.98 3.03 -9.59
C GLY A 141 3.19 3.48 -11.04
N LYS A 142 4.33 3.14 -11.65
CA LYS A 142 4.58 3.40 -13.08
C LYS A 142 3.55 2.71 -13.97
N LYS A 143 3.22 1.45 -13.69
CA LYS A 143 2.17 0.70 -14.41
C LYS A 143 0.80 1.37 -14.25
N LEU A 144 0.42 1.76 -13.03
CA LEU A 144 -0.85 2.45 -12.77
C LEU A 144 -0.92 3.82 -13.45
N ASN A 145 0.19 4.58 -13.49
CA ASN A 145 0.30 5.82 -14.26
C ASN A 145 0.08 5.60 -15.76
N GLY A 146 0.58 4.49 -16.32
CA GLY A 146 0.28 4.09 -17.70
C GLY A 146 -1.22 3.89 -17.98
N LEU A 147 -2.01 3.59 -16.95
CA LEU A 147 -3.48 3.49 -17.00
C LEU A 147 -4.21 4.80 -16.69
N GLY A 148 -3.48 5.92 -16.59
CA GLY A 148 -4.04 7.24 -16.26
C GLY A 148 -3.94 7.63 -14.78
N GLY A 149 -3.22 6.86 -13.96
CA GLY A 149 -2.92 7.18 -12.56
C GLY A 149 -4.06 6.92 -11.56
N ILE A 150 -5.20 6.42 -12.05
CA ILE A 150 -6.36 6.05 -11.23
C ILE A 150 -7.06 4.83 -11.83
N ALA A 151 -7.45 3.90 -10.96
CA ALA A 151 -8.19 2.71 -11.32
C ALA A 151 -8.95 2.14 -10.12
N ALA A 152 -9.86 1.21 -10.38
CA ALA A 152 -10.58 0.53 -9.31
C ALA A 152 -10.84 -0.95 -9.63
N ILE A 153 -10.75 -1.77 -8.58
CA ILE A 153 -11.29 -3.14 -8.55
C ILE A 153 -12.73 -3.06 -8.06
N LEU A 154 -13.64 -3.74 -8.75
CA LEU A 154 -15.07 -3.66 -8.52
C LEU A 154 -15.59 -4.85 -7.69
N ARG A 155 -16.73 -4.64 -7.04
CA ARG A 155 -17.51 -5.67 -6.34
C ARG A 155 -18.35 -6.50 -7.30
N TYR A 156 -18.81 -5.89 -8.38
CA TYR A 156 -19.62 -6.47 -9.44
C TYR A 156 -19.33 -5.76 -10.75
N LYS A 157 -19.64 -6.41 -11.87
CA LYS A 157 -19.39 -5.86 -13.20
C LYS A 157 -20.40 -4.75 -13.51
N LEU A 158 -19.92 -3.63 -14.04
CA LEU A 158 -20.78 -2.59 -14.58
C LEU A 158 -21.12 -2.97 -16.02
N ASN A 159 -22.39 -3.27 -16.27
CA ASN A 159 -22.90 -3.42 -17.63
C ASN A 159 -23.23 -2.03 -18.15
N TYR A 160 -22.47 -1.58 -19.15
CA TYR A 160 -22.79 -0.40 -19.94
C TYR A 160 -23.72 -0.78 -21.10
#